data_AF-Q6DD98-F1
#
_entry.id   AF-Q6DD98-F1
#
_cell.length_a   1.000
_cell.length_b   1.000
_cell.length_c   1.000
_cell.angle_alpha   90.00
_cell.angle_beta   90.00
_cell.angle_gamma   90.00
#
_symmetry.space_group_name_H-M   'P 1'
#
loop_
_entity.id
_entity.type
_entity.pdbx_description
1 polymer ?
#
loop_
_entity_poly.entity_id
_entity_poly.type
_entity_poly.pdbx_seq_one_letter_code
_entity_poly.pdbx_strand_id
1 'polypeptide(L)'
;MASASYHISNLLEKMTSSDKDFRFMATNDLMTELQKDSIKLDDDSERKVVKMILKLLEDKNGEVQNLAVKCLGPLVSKVKEYQVETIVDTLCTNMLSDKEQLRDISSIGLKTVIGELPPASSGSALAANVCKKITGRLTSAIAKQEDVSVQLEALDIMADMLRKKKKERTKKKKK
;
A
#
# COMPACT_ATOMS: atom_id res chain seq x y z
N MET A 1 21.26 -12.32 10.28
CA MET A 1 20.95 -11.40 9.17
C MET A 1 20.77 -12.16 7.85
N ALA A 2 21.67 -13.07 7.44
CA ALA A 2 21.55 -13.83 6.17
C ALA A 2 20.31 -14.75 6.06
N SER A 3 19.87 -15.36 7.18
CA SER A 3 18.71 -16.29 7.19
C SER A 3 17.39 -15.63 6.78
N ALA A 4 17.13 -14.40 7.23
CA ALA A 4 15.88 -13.69 6.92
C ALA A 4 15.82 -13.27 5.44
N SER A 5 16.92 -12.77 4.88
CA SER A 5 16.99 -12.35 3.47
C SER A 5 16.85 -13.55 2.51
N TYR A 6 17.44 -14.70 2.86
CA TYR A 6 17.25 -15.95 2.11
C TYR A 6 15.80 -16.45 2.19
N HIS A 7 15.19 -16.39 3.38
CA HIS A 7 13.80 -16.76 3.57
C HIS A 7 12.84 -15.89 2.74
N ILE A 8 13.02 -14.56 2.78
CA ILE A 8 12.24 -13.62 1.96
C ILE A 8 12.42 -13.92 0.48
N SER A 9 13.65 -14.15 0.02
CA SER A 9 13.92 -14.46 -1.39
C SER A 9 13.16 -15.72 -1.85
N ASN A 10 13.14 -16.77 -1.04
CA ASN A 10 12.39 -17.99 -1.32
C ASN A 10 10.86 -17.76 -1.34
N LEU A 11 10.33 -16.91 -0.46
CA LEU A 11 8.92 -16.53 -0.49
C LEU A 11 8.58 -15.78 -1.78
N LEU A 12 9.42 -14.82 -2.19
CA LEU A 12 9.22 -14.04 -3.41
C LEU A 12 9.21 -14.91 -4.67
N GLU A 13 10.03 -15.96 -4.72
CA GLU A 13 10.01 -16.92 -5.82
C GLU A 13 8.67 -17.67 -5.87
N LYS A 14 8.20 -18.18 -4.73
CA LYS A 14 6.90 -18.88 -4.63
C LYS A 14 5.70 -18.00 -4.98
N MET A 15 5.78 -16.68 -4.72
CA MET A 15 4.76 -15.71 -5.16
C MET A 15 4.65 -15.59 -6.69
N THR A 16 5.61 -16.11 -7.45
CA THR A 16 5.55 -16.14 -8.92
C THR A 16 5.07 -17.48 -9.49
N SER A 17 4.74 -18.45 -8.62
CA SER A 17 4.26 -19.77 -9.02
C SER A 17 2.99 -19.68 -9.88
N SER A 18 2.83 -20.60 -10.84
CA SER A 18 1.57 -20.76 -11.59
C SER A 18 0.41 -21.19 -10.68
N ASP A 19 0.72 -21.86 -9.58
CA ASP A 19 -0.24 -22.38 -8.62
C ASP A 19 -0.69 -21.28 -7.63
N LYS A 20 -2.00 -21.07 -7.55
CA LYS A 20 -2.62 -20.05 -6.69
C LYS A 20 -2.34 -20.30 -5.20
N ASP A 21 -2.27 -21.56 -4.77
CA ASP A 21 -2.13 -21.91 -3.36
C ASP A 21 -0.70 -21.64 -2.90
N PHE A 22 0.30 -21.90 -3.75
CA PHE A 22 1.67 -21.47 -3.50
C PHE A 22 1.80 -19.95 -3.40
N ARG A 23 1.16 -19.20 -4.30
CA ARG A 23 1.18 -17.73 -4.24
C ARG A 23 0.50 -17.22 -2.98
N PHE A 24 -0.67 -17.76 -2.64
CA PHE A 24 -1.42 -17.40 -1.44
C PHE A 24 -0.62 -17.69 -0.17
N MET A 25 -0.10 -18.92 -0.01
CA MET A 25 0.70 -19.32 1.15
C MET A 25 1.94 -18.44 1.29
N ALA A 26 2.69 -18.23 0.20
CA ALA A 26 3.88 -17.39 0.25
C ALA A 26 3.57 -15.95 0.64
N THR A 27 2.47 -15.40 0.13
CA THR A 27 2.01 -14.03 0.47
C THR A 27 1.59 -13.94 1.94
N ASN A 28 0.94 -14.98 2.46
CA ASN A 28 0.51 -15.06 3.86
C ASN A 28 1.70 -15.15 4.82
N ASP A 29 2.67 -15.98 4.46
CA ASP A 29 3.92 -16.15 5.22
C ASP A 29 4.69 -14.82 5.25
N LEU A 30 4.81 -14.14 4.11
CA LEU A 30 5.43 -12.82 4.06
C LEU A 30 4.67 -11.79 4.92
N MET A 31 3.33 -11.78 4.89
CA MET A 31 2.53 -10.90 5.75
C MET A 31 2.87 -11.11 7.22
N THR A 32 2.94 -12.39 7.62
CA THR A 32 3.27 -12.79 9.00
C THR A 32 4.67 -12.35 9.39
N GLU A 33 5.66 -12.48 8.49
CA GLU A 33 7.02 -11.98 8.72
C GLU A 33 7.06 -10.45 8.84
N LEU A 34 6.34 -9.72 7.96
CA LEU A 34 6.26 -8.25 8.00
C LEU A 34 5.62 -7.73 9.29
N GLN A 35 4.76 -8.50 9.94
CA GLN A 35 4.14 -8.13 11.22
C GLN A 35 5.07 -8.31 12.42
N LYS A 36 6.19 -9.01 12.28
CA LYS A 36 7.16 -9.17 13.37
C LYS A 36 7.96 -7.89 13.59
N ASP A 37 8.24 -7.55 14.84
CA ASP A 37 9.09 -6.39 15.16
C ASP A 37 10.56 -6.61 14.80
N SER A 38 10.99 -7.86 14.74
CA SER A 38 12.38 -8.25 14.49
C SER A 38 12.80 -8.22 13.02
N ILE A 39 11.85 -8.13 12.08
CA ILE A 39 12.17 -8.11 10.65
C ILE A 39 12.92 -6.83 10.31
N LYS A 40 14.05 -6.99 9.62
CA LYS A 40 14.82 -5.89 9.03
C LYS A 40 15.06 -6.22 7.57
N LEU A 41 14.53 -5.37 6.70
CA LEU A 41 14.76 -5.42 5.27
C LEU A 41 15.95 -4.53 4.95
N ASP A 42 16.90 -5.04 4.18
CA ASP A 42 17.89 -4.21 3.50
C ASP A 42 17.29 -3.59 2.23
N ASP A 43 17.98 -2.62 1.63
CA ASP A 43 17.46 -1.84 0.50
C ASP A 43 17.04 -2.70 -0.71
N ASP A 44 17.78 -3.77 -1.00
CA ASP A 44 17.44 -4.67 -2.11
C ASP A 44 16.19 -5.51 -1.78
N SER A 45 16.11 -6.03 -0.55
CA SER A 45 14.93 -6.75 -0.06
C SER A 45 13.69 -5.87 -0.05
N GLU A 46 13.78 -4.62 0.44
CA GLU A 46 12.67 -3.65 0.41
C GLU A 46 12.13 -3.48 -1.02
N ARG A 47 13.03 -3.21 -1.98
CA ARG A 47 12.65 -3.00 -3.39
C ARG A 47 11.98 -4.23 -4.00
N LYS A 48 12.50 -5.43 -3.73
CA LYS A 48 11.96 -6.68 -4.25
C LYS A 48 10.59 -7.00 -3.65
N VAL A 49 10.44 -6.83 -2.35
CA VAL A 49 9.17 -7.05 -1.64
C VAL A 49 8.10 -6.08 -2.14
N VAL A 50 8.40 -4.78 -2.18
CA VAL A 50 7.46 -3.75 -2.67
C VAL A 50 7.02 -4.05 -4.10
N LYS A 51 7.98 -4.34 -4.99
CA LYS A 51 7.67 -4.70 -6.39
C LYS A 51 6.77 -5.93 -6.49
N MET A 52 7.03 -6.96 -5.67
CA MET A 52 6.23 -8.19 -5.71
C MET A 52 4.82 -7.97 -5.19
N ILE A 53 4.65 -7.30 -4.05
CA ILE A 53 3.33 -7.01 -3.49
C ILE A 53 2.49 -6.17 -4.47
N LEU A 54 3.07 -5.14 -5.08
CA LEU A 54 2.38 -4.34 -6.08
C LEU A 54 1.97 -5.16 -7.31
N LYS A 55 2.82 -6.11 -7.74
CA LYS A 55 2.49 -7.04 -8.83
C LYS A 55 1.32 -7.97 -8.46
N LEU A 56 1.25 -8.45 -7.20
CA LEU A 56 0.18 -9.32 -6.75
C LEU A 56 -1.18 -8.62 -6.61
N LEU A 57 -1.23 -7.28 -6.61
CA LEU A 57 -2.50 -6.55 -6.77
C LEU A 57 -3.15 -6.81 -8.13
N GLU A 58 -2.36 -7.24 -9.13
CA GLU A 58 -2.83 -7.65 -10.45
C GLU A 58 -2.92 -9.18 -10.60
N ASP A 59 -2.90 -9.94 -9.49
CA ASP A 59 -3.04 -11.39 -9.56
C ASP A 59 -4.39 -11.79 -10.17
N LYS A 60 -4.39 -12.90 -10.93
CA LYS A 60 -5.61 -13.44 -11.52
C LYS A 60 -6.59 -13.97 -10.49
N ASN A 61 -6.11 -14.29 -9.28
CA ASN A 61 -6.91 -14.80 -8.18
C ASN A 61 -7.20 -13.69 -7.15
N GLY A 62 -8.49 -13.43 -6.90
CA GLY A 62 -8.94 -12.39 -5.99
C GLY A 62 -8.57 -12.60 -4.52
N GLU A 63 -8.34 -13.84 -4.07
CA GLU A 63 -7.88 -14.10 -2.70
C GLU A 63 -6.42 -13.69 -2.52
N VAL A 64 -5.59 -13.94 -3.54
CA VAL A 64 -4.19 -13.46 -3.58
C VAL A 64 -4.15 -11.93 -3.64
N GLN A 65 -4.99 -11.29 -4.46
CA GLN A 65 -5.10 -9.82 -4.50
C GLN A 65 -5.49 -9.24 -3.13
N ASN A 66 -6.51 -9.83 -2.48
CA ASN A 66 -6.97 -9.41 -1.15
C ASN A 66 -5.90 -9.58 -0.07
N LEU A 67 -5.04 -10.59 -0.20
CA LEU A 67 -3.93 -10.79 0.73
C LEU A 67 -2.79 -9.80 0.45
N ALA A 68 -2.49 -9.53 -0.81
CA ALA A 68 -1.50 -8.53 -1.22
C ALA A 68 -1.87 -7.13 -0.73
N VAL A 69 -3.14 -6.71 -0.84
CA VAL A 69 -3.57 -5.40 -0.33
C VAL A 69 -3.48 -5.30 1.20
N LYS A 70 -3.75 -6.40 1.93
CA LYS A 70 -3.55 -6.45 3.39
C LYS A 70 -2.08 -6.37 3.77
N CYS A 71 -1.17 -6.92 2.96
CA CYS A 71 0.28 -6.83 3.18
C CYS A 71 0.81 -5.39 3.10
N LEU A 72 0.16 -4.50 2.34
CA LEU A 72 0.57 -3.10 2.26
C LEU A 72 0.58 -2.42 3.62
N GLY A 73 -0.33 -2.81 4.53
CA GLY A 73 -0.43 -2.22 5.86
C GLY A 73 0.89 -2.34 6.66
N PRO A 74 1.29 -3.56 7.07
CA PRO A 74 2.55 -3.74 7.77
C PRO A 74 3.76 -3.34 6.90
N LEU A 75 3.72 -3.53 5.57
CA LEU A 75 4.83 -3.18 4.69
C LEU A 75 5.24 -1.71 4.78
N VAL A 76 4.28 -0.78 4.78
CA VAL A 76 4.55 0.68 4.87
C VAL A 76 5.29 1.05 6.15
N SER A 77 5.10 0.29 7.23
CA SER A 77 5.80 0.51 8.50
C SER A 77 7.21 -0.09 8.55
N LYS A 78 7.58 -0.93 7.58
CA LYS A 78 8.84 -1.70 7.56
C LYS A 78 9.81 -1.27 6.46
N VAL A 79 9.41 -0.38 5.57
CA VAL A 79 10.25 0.12 4.46
C VAL A 79 10.55 1.61 4.62
N LYS A 80 11.57 2.09 3.91
CA LYS A 80 11.96 3.51 3.92
C LYS A 80 10.95 4.40 3.19
N GLU A 81 11.00 5.69 3.48
CA GLU A 81 10.05 6.69 2.96
C GLU A 81 9.92 6.66 1.42
N TYR A 82 11.04 6.50 0.69
CA TYR A 82 11.02 6.44 -0.77
C TYR A 82 10.25 5.23 -1.34
N GLN A 83 10.24 4.10 -0.61
CA GLN A 83 9.47 2.93 -1.01
C GLN A 83 7.98 3.14 -0.75
N VAL A 84 7.62 3.81 0.35
CA VAL A 84 6.23 4.20 0.61
C VAL A 84 5.72 5.14 -0.48
N GLU A 85 6.55 6.11 -0.90
CA GLU A 85 6.20 6.98 -2.03
C GLU A 85 5.99 6.21 -3.33
N THR A 86 6.82 5.20 -3.59
CA THR A 86 6.69 4.30 -4.74
C THR A 86 5.37 3.54 -4.71
N ILE A 87 5.01 2.94 -3.55
CA ILE A 87 3.73 2.26 -3.34
C ILE A 87 2.56 3.19 -3.67
N VAL A 88 2.59 4.41 -3.12
CA VAL A 88 1.52 5.39 -3.31
C VAL A 88 1.39 5.82 -4.77
N ASP A 89 2.52 6.08 -5.45
CA ASP A 89 2.51 6.45 -6.87
C ASP A 89 1.91 5.34 -7.75
N THR A 90 2.26 4.08 -7.49
CA THR A 90 1.71 2.94 -8.23
C THR A 90 0.21 2.81 -7.96
N LEU A 91 -0.24 2.85 -6.71
CA LEU A 91 -1.65 2.74 -6.37
C LEU A 91 -2.48 3.88 -6.97
N CYS A 92 -1.98 5.12 -6.92
CA CYS A 92 -2.64 6.27 -7.55
C CYS A 92 -2.73 6.12 -9.08
N THR A 93 -1.72 5.51 -9.71
CA THR A 93 -1.74 5.24 -11.16
C THR A 93 -2.76 4.15 -11.48
N ASN A 94 -2.79 3.08 -10.70
CA ASN A 94 -3.68 1.94 -10.89
C ASN A 94 -5.17 2.29 -10.67
N MET A 95 -5.46 3.28 -9.83
CA MET A 95 -6.81 3.86 -9.69
C MET A 95 -7.34 4.52 -10.98
N LEU A 96 -6.45 4.86 -11.90
CA LEU A 96 -6.80 5.42 -13.21
C LEU A 96 -6.73 4.37 -14.31
N SER A 97 -6.58 3.09 -13.96
CA SER A 97 -6.56 1.98 -14.90
C SER A 97 -7.93 1.78 -15.54
N ASP A 98 -7.95 1.29 -16.78
CA ASP A 98 -9.19 0.86 -17.46
C ASP A 98 -9.77 -0.42 -16.84
N LYS A 99 -8.97 -1.15 -16.04
CA LYS A 99 -9.40 -2.37 -15.35
C LYS A 99 -10.09 -2.01 -14.03
N GLU A 100 -11.42 -2.15 -13.99
CA GLU A 100 -12.23 -1.89 -12.79
C GLU A 100 -11.71 -2.61 -11.54
N GLN A 101 -11.43 -3.92 -11.64
CA GLN A 101 -10.88 -4.69 -10.52
C GLN A 101 -9.55 -4.14 -9.97
N LEU A 102 -8.70 -3.60 -10.86
CA LEU A 102 -7.44 -3.01 -10.45
C LEU A 102 -7.65 -1.64 -9.78
N ARG A 103 -8.66 -0.88 -10.21
CA ARG A 103 -9.05 0.37 -9.54
C ARG A 103 -9.55 0.10 -8.13
N ASP A 104 -10.45 -0.87 -7.97
CA ASP A 104 -11.05 -1.22 -6.67
C ASP A 104 -9.99 -1.66 -5.66
N ILE A 105 -9.14 -2.61 -6.03
CA ILE A 105 -8.09 -3.10 -5.13
C ILE A 105 -7.07 -2.01 -4.81
N SER A 106 -6.79 -1.11 -5.76
CA SER A 106 -5.85 0.00 -5.55
C SER A 106 -6.45 1.09 -4.66
N SER A 107 -7.76 1.33 -4.72
CA SER A 107 -8.45 2.22 -3.79
C SER A 107 -8.37 1.69 -2.37
N ILE A 108 -8.67 0.40 -2.18
CA ILE A 108 -8.53 -0.27 -0.88
C ILE A 108 -7.09 -0.14 -0.40
N GLY A 109 -6.11 -0.38 -1.28
CA GLY A 109 -4.69 -0.22 -0.97
C GLY A 109 -4.32 1.19 -0.52
N LEU A 110 -4.81 2.24 -1.20
CA LEU A 110 -4.59 3.63 -0.79
C LEU A 110 -5.18 3.89 0.60
N LYS A 111 -6.42 3.45 0.86
CA LYS A 111 -7.06 3.60 2.17
C LYS A 111 -6.28 2.88 3.27
N THR A 112 -5.78 1.67 3.00
CA THR A 112 -4.90 0.92 3.92
C THR A 112 -3.61 1.67 4.20
N VAL A 113 -2.89 2.12 3.17
CA VAL A 113 -1.64 2.89 3.32
C VAL A 113 -1.90 4.17 4.11
N ILE A 114 -2.95 4.93 3.77
CA ILE A 114 -3.36 6.14 4.50
C ILE A 114 -3.62 5.82 5.96
N GLY A 115 -4.27 4.69 6.27
CA GLY A 115 -4.50 4.21 7.64
C GLY A 115 -3.20 4.07 8.44
N GLU A 116 -2.19 3.45 7.85
CA GLU A 116 -0.93 3.08 8.51
C GLU A 116 0.11 4.21 8.57
N LEU A 117 -0.07 5.32 7.85
CA LEU A 117 0.88 6.45 7.94
C LEU A 117 1.07 6.94 9.39
N PRO A 118 2.29 7.34 9.78
CA PRO A 118 2.53 7.85 11.13
C PRO A 118 1.71 9.12 11.38
N PRO A 119 1.29 9.38 12.64
CA PRO A 119 0.48 10.54 12.96
C PRO A 119 1.22 11.83 12.65
N ALA A 120 0.53 12.92 12.31
CA ALA A 120 1.16 14.22 12.03
C ALA A 120 2.02 14.78 13.20
N SER A 121 1.84 14.24 14.41
CA SER A 121 2.64 14.57 15.60
C SER A 121 4.01 13.89 15.65
N SER A 122 4.29 12.94 14.75
CA SER A 122 5.55 12.17 14.72
C SER A 122 6.75 12.96 14.19
N GLY A 123 6.54 14.17 13.65
CA GLY A 123 7.61 14.97 13.04
C GLY A 123 8.12 14.45 11.69
N SER A 124 7.64 13.30 11.22
CA SER A 124 7.99 12.77 9.89
C SER A 124 7.26 13.55 8.79
N ALA A 125 8.02 13.96 7.78
CA ALA A 125 7.49 14.58 6.57
C ALA A 125 6.72 13.58 5.68
N LEU A 126 6.90 12.26 5.90
CA LEU A 126 6.28 11.19 5.11
C LEU A 126 4.78 11.37 4.97
N ALA A 127 4.06 11.52 6.09
CA ALA A 127 2.61 11.64 6.05
C ALA A 127 2.16 12.90 5.29
N ALA A 128 2.92 13.99 5.37
CA ALA A 128 2.62 15.21 4.61
C ALA A 128 2.90 15.02 3.12
N ASN A 129 4.04 14.41 2.76
CA ASN A 129 4.44 14.15 1.37
C ASN A 129 3.49 13.18 0.67
N VAL A 130 3.18 12.05 1.32
CA VAL A 130 2.22 11.06 0.83
C VAL A 130 0.85 11.70 0.65
N CYS A 131 0.35 12.45 1.64
CA CYS A 131 -0.92 13.14 1.48
C CYS A 131 -0.89 14.14 0.31
N LYS A 132 0.16 14.95 0.19
CA LYS A 132 0.29 15.92 -0.90
C LYS A 132 0.28 15.24 -2.27
N LYS A 133 0.98 14.11 -2.40
CA LYS A 133 1.07 13.31 -3.62
C LYS A 133 -0.28 12.72 -4.01
N ILE A 134 -0.97 12.08 -3.06
CA ILE A 134 -2.33 11.54 -3.28
C ILE A 134 -3.28 12.68 -3.67
N THR A 135 -3.30 13.80 -2.93
CA THR A 135 -4.18 14.94 -3.24
C THR A 135 -3.94 15.48 -4.65
N GLY A 136 -2.68 15.64 -5.07
CA GLY A 136 -2.35 16.13 -6.43
C GLY A 136 -2.85 15.18 -7.53
N ARG A 137 -2.66 13.87 -7.36
CA ARG A 137 -3.13 12.86 -8.30
C ARG A 137 -4.67 12.81 -8.37
N LEU A 138 -5.34 12.76 -7.22
CA LEU A 138 -6.79 12.66 -7.14
C LEU A 138 -7.51 13.92 -7.62
N THR A 139 -6.93 15.10 -7.36
CA THR A 139 -7.48 16.36 -7.89
C THR A 139 -7.43 16.38 -9.41
N SER A 140 -6.34 15.88 -9.99
CA SER A 140 -6.21 15.74 -11.45
C SER A 140 -7.22 14.74 -12.02
N ALA A 141 -7.45 13.62 -11.32
CA ALA A 141 -8.46 12.63 -11.70
C ALA A 141 -9.88 13.21 -11.69
N ILE A 142 -10.22 13.97 -10.64
CA ILE A 142 -11.53 14.62 -10.50
C ILE A 142 -11.76 15.66 -11.60
N ALA A 143 -10.72 16.43 -11.93
CA ALA A 143 -10.82 17.50 -12.93
C ALA A 143 -11.07 17.00 -14.36
N LYS A 144 -10.64 15.77 -14.71
CA LYS A 144 -10.83 15.22 -16.05
C LYS A 144 -12.29 14.93 -16.41
N GLN A 145 -13.15 14.66 -15.42
CA GLN A 145 -14.59 14.39 -15.60
C GLN A 145 -14.96 13.28 -16.61
N GLU A 146 -14.01 12.41 -17.00
CA GLU A 146 -14.24 11.35 -17.98
C GLU A 146 -14.99 10.14 -17.38
N ASP A 147 -14.71 9.80 -16.13
CA ASP A 147 -15.28 8.63 -15.45
C ASP A 147 -15.79 8.99 -14.04
N VAL A 148 -17.11 9.00 -13.88
CA VAL A 148 -17.78 9.34 -12.61
C VAL A 148 -17.40 8.38 -11.50
N SER A 149 -17.18 7.10 -11.79
CA SER A 149 -16.79 6.10 -10.80
C SER A 149 -15.41 6.43 -10.22
N VAL A 150 -14.46 6.82 -11.08
CA VAL A 150 -13.12 7.27 -10.65
C VAL A 150 -13.21 8.55 -9.81
N GLN A 151 -14.11 9.48 -10.17
CA GLN A 151 -14.32 10.70 -9.39
C GLN A 151 -14.86 10.41 -7.99
N LEU A 152 -15.87 9.54 -7.88
CA LEU A 152 -16.47 9.17 -6.60
C LEU A 152 -15.44 8.49 -5.70
N GLU A 153 -14.65 7.57 -6.24
CA GLU A 153 -13.61 6.88 -5.47
C GLU A 153 -12.49 7.84 -5.03
N ALA A 154 -12.07 8.76 -5.91
CA ALA A 154 -11.11 9.80 -5.59
C ALA A 154 -11.61 10.73 -4.47
N LEU A 155 -12.89 11.12 -4.50
CA LEU A 155 -13.53 11.91 -3.46
C LEU A 155 -13.59 11.16 -2.13
N ASP A 156 -13.91 9.86 -2.15
CA ASP A 156 -13.98 9.04 -0.94
C ASP A 156 -12.61 8.88 -0.27
N ILE A 157 -11.55 8.61 -1.06
CA ILE A 157 -10.18 8.56 -0.53
C ILE A 157 -9.76 9.91 0.07
N MET A 158 -10.06 11.03 -0.59
CA MET A 158 -9.77 12.34 -0.03
C MET A 158 -10.54 12.61 1.27
N ALA A 159 -11.80 12.15 1.36
CA ALA A 159 -12.58 12.25 2.58
C ALA A 159 -11.94 11.46 3.73
N ASP A 160 -11.43 10.25 3.47
CA ASP A 160 -10.73 9.44 4.47
C ASP A 160 -9.42 10.08 4.94
N MET A 161 -8.64 10.67 4.03
CA MET A 161 -7.45 11.45 4.38
C MET A 161 -7.76 12.62 5.33
N LEU A 162 -8.83 13.36 5.03
CA LEU A 162 -9.29 14.49 5.86
C LEU A 162 -9.80 14.01 7.22
N ARG A 163 -10.55 12.90 7.25
CA ARG A 163 -11.03 12.27 8.49
C ARG A 163 -9.88 11.85 9.39
N LYS A 164 -8.81 11.27 8.83
CA LYS A 164 -7.61 10.90 9.58
C LYS A 164 -6.95 12.13 10.22
N LYS A 165 -6.70 13.19 9.44
CA LYS A 165 -6.16 14.47 9.95
C LYS A 165 -7.01 15.06 11.06
N LYS A 166 -8.35 14.97 10.95
CA LYS A 166 -9.29 15.46 11.99
C LYS A 166 -9.15 14.67 13.29
N LYS A 167 -9.13 13.32 13.23
CA LYS A 167 -8.95 12.44 14.41
C LYS A 167 -7.64 12.74 15.16
N GLU A 168 -6.57 13.08 14.44
CA GLU A 168 -5.29 13.47 15.05
C GLU A 168 -5.37 14.81 15.78
N ARG A 169 -6.06 15.82 15.20
CA ARG A 169 -6.25 17.14 15.83
C ARG A 169 -7.07 17.08 17.11
N THR A 170 -8.13 16.26 17.16
CA THR A 170 -8.93 16.10 18.39
C THR A 170 -8.16 15.39 19.51
N LYS A 171 -7.30 14.42 19.19
CA LYS A 171 -6.42 13.78 20.19
C LYS A 171 -5.41 14.77 20.77
N LYS A 172 -4.88 15.69 19.96
CA LYS A 172 -3.96 16.75 20.42
C LYS A 172 -4.59 17.77 21.37
N LYS A 173 -5.90 18.04 21.26
CA LYS A 173 -6.63 18.97 22.16
C LYS A 173 -7.03 18.37 23.51
N LYS A 174 -6.93 17.04 23.67
CA LYS A 174 -7.28 16.32 24.90
C LYS A 174 -6.05 15.92 25.74
N LYS A 175 -4.84 16.19 25.25
CA LYS A 175 -3.59 16.13 26.02
C LYS A 175 -3.17 17.56 26.33
#